data_AF-A0A382UWH8-F1
#
_entry.id   AF-A0A382UWH8-F1
#
_cell.length_a   1.000
_cell.length_b   1.000
_cell.length_c   1.000
_cell.angle_alpha   90.00
_cell.angle_beta   90.00
_cell.angle_gamma   90.00
#
_symmetry.space_group_name_H-M   'P 1'
#
loop_
_entity.id
_entity.type
_entity.pdbx_description
1 polymer ?
#
loop_
_entity_poly.entity_id
_entity_poly.type
_entity_poly.pdbx_seq_one_letter_code
_entity_poly.pdbx_strand_id
1 'polypeptide(L)' 'MSDNITRGDLNSLVDFLSQDPQPILTNNKKVKQFEQEWGDWIGM' A
#
# COMPACT_ATOMS: atom_id res chain seq x y z
N MET A 1 -10.99 14.02 22.73
CA MET A 1 -9.95 13.42 21.87
C MET A 1 -9.27 14.56 21.14
N SER A 2 -7.95 14.67 21.24
CA SER A 2 -7.17 15.59 20.42
C SER A 2 -6.80 14.90 19.12
N ASP A 3 -6.92 15.59 17.99
CA ASP A 3 -6.38 15.09 16.72
C ASP A 3 -4.88 14.87 16.87
N ASN A 4 -4.43 13.65 16.54
CA ASN A 4 -3.03 13.24 16.59
C ASN A 4 -2.35 13.31 15.22
N ILE A 5 -3.07 13.80 14.20
CA ILE A 5 -2.54 13.99 12.85
C ILE A 5 -2.06 15.44 12.73
N THR A 6 -0.76 15.58 12.54
CA THR A 6 -0.12 16.87 12.35
C THR A 6 -0.21 17.29 10.88
N ARG A 7 0.05 18.58 10.62
CA ARG A 7 0.18 19.07 9.24
C ARG A 7 1.37 18.44 8.49
N GLY A 8 2.40 17.99 9.23
CA GLY A 8 3.52 17.26 8.65
C GLY A 8 3.10 15.88 8.11
N ASP A 9 2.21 15.19 8.81
CA ASP A 9 1.66 13.91 8.37
C ASP A 9 0.85 14.09 7.07
N LEU A 10 0.04 15.16 7.00
CA LEU A 10 -0.72 15.49 5.79
C LEU A 10 0.20 15.82 4.60
N ASN A 11 1.25 16.63 4.82
CA ASN A 11 2.21 16.96 3.77
C ASN A 11 2.92 15.70 3.26
N SER A 12 3.32 14.80 4.16
CA SER A 12 3.96 13.53 3.79
C SER A 12 3.05 12.66 2.90
N LEU A 13 1.75 12.67 3.18
CA LEU A 13 0.76 11.96 2.37
C LEU A 13 0.62 12.60 0.97
N VAL A 14 0.58 13.93 0.89
CA VAL A 14 0.52 14.68 -0.38
C VAL A 14 1.76 14.42 -1.22
N ASP A 15 2.95 14.52 -0.62
CA ASP A 15 4.23 14.24 -1.29
C ASP A 15 4.26 12.80 -1.82
N PHE A 16 3.77 11.84 -1.02
CA PHE A 16 3.68 10.46 -1.45
C PHE A 16 2.75 10.28 -2.66
N LEU A 17 1.55 10.84 -2.61
CA LEU A 17 0.53 10.67 -3.66
C LEU A 17 0.82 11.43 -4.97
N SER A 18 1.68 12.45 -4.92
CA SER A 18 1.99 13.32 -6.06
C SER A 18 3.15 12.84 -6.93
N GLN A 19 3.72 11.65 -6.67
CA GLN A 19 4.81 11.09 -7.47
C GLN A 19 4.33 10.75 -8.90
N ASP A 20 5.24 10.83 -9.86
CA ASP A 20 5.04 10.40 -11.26
C ASP A 20 6.12 9.37 -11.64
N PRO A 21 5.77 8.11 -11.95
CA PRO A 21 4.40 7.56 -12.01
C PRO A 21 3.76 7.47 -10.62
N GLN A 22 2.43 7.59 -10.59
CA GLN A 22 1.65 7.52 -9.36
C GLN A 22 1.95 6.22 -8.58
N PRO A 23 2.15 6.27 -7.25
CA PRO A 23 2.46 5.08 -6.49
C PRO A 23 1.30 4.09 -6.56
N ILE A 24 1.65 2.80 -6.57
CA ILE A 24 0.67 1.73 -6.47
C ILE A 24 0.13 1.72 -5.04
N LEU A 25 -1.13 2.10 -4.88
CA LEU A 25 -1.83 2.13 -3.58
C LEU A 25 -2.41 0.76 -3.19
N THR A 26 -2.30 -0.23 -4.08
CA THR A 26 -2.74 -1.59 -3.81
C THR A 26 -1.59 -2.42 -3.25
N ASN A 27 -1.93 -3.41 -2.44
CA ASN A 27 -0.94 -4.34 -1.88
C ASN A 27 -0.53 -5.43 -2.88
N ASN A 28 -0.39 -5.07 -4.17
CA ASN A 28 -0.29 -6.01 -5.28
C ASN A 28 0.83 -7.06 -5.13
N LYS A 29 1.96 -6.68 -4.50
CA LYS A 29 3.06 -7.60 -4.20
C LYS A 29 2.63 -8.70 -3.25
N LYS A 30 1.93 -8.36 -2.17
CA LYS A 30 1.42 -9.35 -1.22
C LYS A 30 0.24 -10.14 -1.78
N VAL A 31 -0.57 -9.55 -2.64
CA VAL A 31 -1.63 -10.28 -3.36
C VAL A 31 -1.02 -11.36 -4.25
N LYS A 32 -0.01 -11.02 -5.06
CA LYS A 32 0.70 -12.01 -5.89
C LYS A 32 1.38 -13.10 -5.06
N GLN A 33 2.03 -12.71 -3.96
CA GLN A 33 2.63 -13.67 -3.04
C GLN A 33 1.57 -14.61 -2.47
N PHE A 34 0.45 -14.07 -2.01
CA PHE A 34 -0.67 -14.86 -1.51
C PHE A 34 -1.24 -15.80 -2.57
N GLU A 35 -1.45 -15.32 -3.80
CA GLU A 35 -1.95 -16.14 -4.91
C GLU A 35 -1.02 -17.32 -5.21
N GLN A 36 0.30 -17.09 -5.14
CA GLN A 36 1.30 -18.15 -5.31
C GLN A 36 1.25 -19.16 -4.16
N GLU A 37 1.36 -18.69 -2.91
CA GLU A 37 1.31 -19.57 -1.73
C GLU A 37 0.00 -20.36 -1.65
N TRP A 38 -1.10 -19.73 -2.04
CA TRP A 38 -2.42 -20.36 -2.10
C TRP A 38 -2.50 -21.41 -3.21
N GLY A 39 -1.97 -21.11 -4.41
CA GLY A 39 -1.86 -22.05 -5.52
C GLY A 39 -1.05 -23.29 -5.17
N ASP A 40 0.13 -23.08 -4.57
CA ASP A 40 1.00 -24.14 -4.07
C ASP A 40 0.27 -25.02 -3.03
N TRP A 41 -0.54 -24.41 -2.15
CA TRP A 41 -1.30 -25.13 -1.13
C TRP A 41 -2.41 -26.03 -1.70
N ILE A 42 -3.08 -25.60 -2.78
CA ILE A 42 -4.16 -26.37 -3.44
C ILE A 42 -3.68 -27.25 -4.59
N GLY A 43 -2.39 -27.20 -4.93
CA GLY A 43 -1.77 -28.02 -5.96
C GLY A 43 -2.03 -27.55 -7.40
N MET A 44 -2.19 -26.24 -7.61
CA MET A 44 -2.25 -25.61 -8.94
C MET A 44 -0.87 -25.22 -9.47
#